data_AF-A0A0P6WIR4-F1
#
_entry.id   AF-A0A0P6WIR4-F1
#
_cell.length_a   1.000
_cell.length_b   1.000
_cell.length_c   1.000
_cell.angle_alpha   90.00
_cell.angle_beta   90.00
_cell.angle_gamma   90.00
#
_symmetry.space_group_name_H-M   'P 1'
#
loop_
_entity.id
_entity.type
_entity.pdbx_description
1 polymer ?
#
loop_
_entity_poly.entity_id
_entity_poly.type
_entity_poly.pdbx_seq_one_letter_code
_entity_poly.pdbx_strand_id
1 'polypeptide(L)'
;MEKEELERLEQKINFLEKELYLVKRQLIHAKSENVSPVIQKAEVYAEPEKSVPAESAQPIIEKEPFDFSVERWLPKVFLFVLLIGSIWGFMAASQNGWVSPGLRVLTGGVISVVMYALGERFSRDQRKLSITLLSGSIVLAIITLFSANILYGYIGGLITNLLLILIISVGLWASHKHSSQLILCLIGAGAYLFPFIFAGDERNEWLFYGYELVLFFVLMTFSTLKRYRIAWNIHYYLLYFSLFFFAAFGVGEITLTVLIPFAIQHAYILLLIVLNRDGRVSAEMIPALVTGSFILLGLLNDIYAEIPLFYYVAFAAVYIGVSFIEPKEKKRTKDVLLVLGFLHVLLFLFEWFEYDWRFVLVAIEANALLWLAGRRESYVSLTGSFLLMMFSFLGMMTSASEDFFSVELPIFIFAFTYVYLFSRFNKEDSSFLNVSPTTMKVFLTGLVMFFILRLTEFIVIGWDYTPRTTAFTVAIAALSIGYLIYGESRKDMFYRWVGIIFLALALLKFFLADLVFLDFTIRAMILIPIGVIGLVLSRILYKKE
;
A
#
# COMPACT_ATOMS: atom_id res chain seq x y z
N MET A 1 -45.23 -37.25 16.63
CA MET A 1 -43.97 -36.58 16.26
C MET A 1 -44.23 -35.28 15.51
N GLU A 2 -45.04 -35.23 14.45
CA GLU A 2 -45.31 -33.97 13.72
C GLU A 2 -46.08 -32.89 14.51
N LYS A 3 -47.00 -33.25 15.42
CA LYS A 3 -47.76 -32.25 16.21
C LYS A 3 -46.90 -31.52 17.25
N GLU A 4 -45.97 -32.20 17.90
CA GLU A 4 -45.06 -31.59 18.89
C GLU A 4 -44.06 -30.64 18.24
N GLU A 5 -43.57 -30.97 17.04
CA GLU A 5 -42.70 -30.05 16.30
C GLU A 5 -43.44 -28.81 15.84
N LEU A 6 -44.71 -28.94 15.45
CA LEU A 6 -45.54 -27.80 15.06
C LEU A 6 -45.80 -26.84 16.23
N GLU A 7 -46.17 -27.37 17.40
CA GLU A 7 -46.36 -26.56 18.62
C GLU A 7 -45.06 -25.88 19.06
N ARG A 8 -43.92 -26.58 18.91
CA ARG A 8 -42.60 -26.01 19.27
C ARG A 8 -42.18 -24.90 18.30
N LEU A 9 -42.53 -25.02 17.01
CA LEU A 9 -42.31 -23.97 16.02
C LEU A 9 -43.21 -22.76 16.29
N GLU A 10 -44.47 -22.98 16.61
CA GLU A 10 -45.44 -21.92 16.88
C GLU A 10 -45.07 -21.13 18.15
N GLN A 11 -44.57 -21.80 19.18
CA GLN A 11 -43.99 -21.14 20.37
C GLN A 11 -42.74 -20.32 20.02
N LYS A 12 -41.87 -20.83 19.14
CA LYS A 12 -40.63 -20.15 18.74
C LYS A 12 -40.92 -18.92 17.86
N ILE A 13 -41.91 -19.00 16.97
CA ILE A 13 -42.37 -17.87 16.15
C ILE A 13 -42.98 -16.78 17.05
N ASN A 14 -43.86 -17.15 17.98
CA ASN A 14 -44.44 -16.19 18.93
C ASN A 14 -43.39 -15.51 19.81
N PHE A 15 -42.34 -16.25 20.21
CA PHE A 15 -41.20 -15.68 20.94
C PHE A 15 -40.43 -14.66 20.09
N LEU A 16 -40.12 -15.00 18.85
CA LEU A 16 -39.38 -14.13 17.92
C LEU A 16 -40.17 -12.88 17.53
N GLU A 17 -41.48 -12.98 17.33
CA GLU A 17 -42.33 -11.81 17.06
C GLU A 17 -42.36 -10.84 18.25
N LYS A 18 -42.39 -11.37 19.47
CA LYS A 18 -42.36 -10.56 20.70
C LYS A 18 -41.00 -9.86 20.88
N GLU A 19 -39.90 -10.54 20.56
CA GLU A 19 -38.55 -9.97 20.59
C GLU A 19 -38.36 -8.90 19.51
N LEU A 20 -38.86 -9.14 18.29
CA LEU A 20 -38.87 -8.15 17.21
C LEU A 20 -39.67 -6.89 17.58
N TYR A 21 -40.82 -7.07 18.24
CA TYR A 21 -41.62 -5.94 18.73
C TYR A 21 -40.87 -5.10 19.77
N LEU A 22 -40.14 -5.73 20.69
CA LEU A 22 -39.33 -5.05 21.70
C LEU A 22 -38.15 -4.29 21.08
N VAL A 23 -37.44 -4.91 20.12
CA VAL A 23 -36.33 -4.28 19.40
C VAL A 23 -36.82 -3.08 18.57
N LYS A 24 -37.95 -3.22 17.89
CA LYS A 24 -38.56 -2.13 17.11
C LYS A 24 -38.95 -0.95 18.00
N ARG A 25 -39.44 -1.22 19.22
CA ARG A 25 -39.75 -0.19 20.22
C ARG A 25 -38.49 0.50 20.74
N GLN A 26 -37.39 -0.23 20.97
CA GLN A 26 -36.11 0.35 21.39
C GLN A 26 -35.49 1.24 20.29
N LEU A 27 -35.60 0.85 19.02
CA LEU A 27 -35.14 1.66 17.89
C LEU A 27 -35.95 2.95 17.72
N ILE A 28 -37.26 2.92 18.01
CA ILE A 28 -38.11 4.12 17.99
C ILE A 28 -37.71 5.09 19.12
N HIS A 29 -37.38 4.60 20.31
CA HIS A 29 -36.88 5.42 21.41
C HIS A 29 -35.46 5.97 21.16
N ALA A 30 -34.55 5.15 20.61
CA ALA A 30 -33.18 5.59 20.27
C ALA A 30 -33.17 6.66 19.16
N LYS A 31 -34.19 6.69 18.30
CA LYS A 31 -34.36 7.71 17.26
C LYS A 31 -35.01 9.00 17.77
N SER A 32 -35.71 8.98 18.91
CA SER A 32 -36.33 10.19 19.50
C SER A 32 -35.46 10.91 20.53
N GLU A 33 -34.36 10.32 21.00
CA GLU A 33 -33.46 10.91 22.02
C GLU A 33 -32.30 11.74 21.47
N ASN A 34 -32.10 11.80 20.14
CA ASN A 34 -31.10 12.67 19.52
C ASN A 34 -31.71 13.99 19.02
N VAL A 35 -32.17 14.82 19.97
CA VAL A 35 -32.45 16.25 19.73
C VAL A 35 -31.57 17.09 20.66
N SER A 36 -30.54 17.71 20.05
CA SER A 36 -29.73 18.86 20.48
C SER A 36 -28.81 18.74 21.72
N PRO A 37 -27.48 18.88 21.55
CA PRO A 37 -26.64 19.34 22.65
C PRO A 37 -26.70 20.88 22.72
N VAL A 38 -27.09 21.37 23.90
CA VAL A 38 -26.92 22.75 24.34
C VAL A 38 -25.42 23.05 24.40
N ILE A 39 -24.96 24.00 23.59
CA ILE A 39 -23.59 24.55 23.69
C ILE A 39 -23.53 25.43 24.94
N GLN A 40 -22.82 24.96 25.96
CA GLN A 40 -22.41 25.78 27.09
C GLN A 40 -21.42 26.85 26.62
N LYS A 41 -21.75 28.10 26.93
CA LYS A 41 -20.92 29.27 26.70
C LYS A 41 -19.78 29.26 27.73
N ALA A 42 -18.61 28.77 27.33
CA ALA A 42 -17.37 28.98 28.07
C ALA A 42 -16.73 30.29 27.57
N GLU A 43 -16.47 31.22 28.49
CA GLU A 43 -15.77 32.48 28.22
C GLU A 43 -14.36 32.19 27.70
N VAL A 44 -14.10 32.64 26.47
CA VAL A 44 -12.77 32.64 25.87
C VAL A 44 -12.13 34.01 26.16
N TYR A 45 -11.01 33.97 26.88
CA TYR A 45 -10.10 35.09 27.06
C TYR A 45 -9.67 35.64 25.69
N ALA A 46 -9.83 36.95 25.51
CA ALA A 46 -9.34 37.65 24.34
C ALA A 46 -7.83 37.88 24.47
N GLU A 47 -7.05 37.20 23.63
CA GLU A 47 -5.68 37.56 23.31
C GLU A 47 -5.61 37.87 21.79
N PRO A 48 -4.94 38.95 21.37
CA PRO A 48 -5.12 39.50 20.02
C PRO A 48 -4.37 38.67 18.99
N GLU A 49 -5.12 38.00 18.11
CA GLU A 49 -4.56 37.22 17.02
C GLU A 49 -4.07 38.14 15.88
N LYS A 50 -2.80 37.94 15.52
CA LYS A 50 -2.11 38.60 14.41
C LYS A 50 -2.82 38.31 13.09
N SER A 51 -2.99 39.37 12.29
CA SER A 51 -3.50 39.34 10.93
C SER A 51 -2.67 38.45 10.01
N VAL A 52 -3.24 37.31 9.60
CA VAL A 52 -2.82 36.55 8.43
C VAL A 52 -3.42 37.21 7.17
N PRO A 53 -2.68 37.35 6.05
CA PRO A 53 -3.18 38.01 4.85
C PRO A 53 -4.32 37.21 4.23
N ALA A 54 -5.36 37.91 3.78
CA ALA A 54 -6.51 37.35 3.10
C ALA A 54 -6.09 36.57 1.85
N GLU A 55 -6.09 35.24 1.96
CA GLU A 55 -6.09 34.35 0.81
C GLU A 55 -7.42 34.51 0.08
N SER A 56 -7.33 34.77 -1.23
CA SER A 56 -8.47 35.05 -2.10
C SER A 56 -9.56 34.00 -1.93
N ALA A 57 -10.73 34.46 -1.48
CA ALA A 57 -11.95 33.66 -1.47
C ALA A 57 -12.22 33.16 -2.88
N GLN A 58 -11.88 31.90 -3.15
CA GLN A 58 -12.50 31.15 -4.23
C GLN A 58 -13.99 31.09 -3.90
N PRO A 59 -14.88 31.29 -4.89
CA PRO A 59 -16.31 31.22 -4.63
C PRO A 59 -16.60 29.82 -4.10
N ILE A 60 -17.17 29.77 -2.90
CA ILE A 60 -17.78 28.57 -2.35
C ILE A 60 -18.82 28.15 -3.40
N ILE A 61 -18.53 27.07 -4.13
CA ILE A 61 -19.53 26.43 -4.98
C ILE A 61 -20.58 25.91 -4.02
N GLU A 62 -21.65 26.69 -3.84
CA GLU A 62 -22.89 26.23 -3.24
C GLU A 62 -23.26 24.94 -3.96
N LYS A 63 -23.15 23.80 -3.27
CA LYS A 63 -23.73 22.55 -3.76
C LYS A 63 -25.21 22.82 -3.91
N GLU A 64 -25.68 22.83 -5.15
CA GLU A 64 -27.11 22.92 -5.46
C GLU A 64 -27.86 21.93 -4.55
N PRO A 65 -28.95 22.36 -3.89
CA PRO A 65 -29.79 21.45 -3.12
C PRO A 65 -30.23 20.32 -4.06
N PHE A 66 -30.18 19.09 -3.56
CA PHE A 66 -30.46 17.88 -4.34
C PHE A 66 -31.91 17.92 -4.85
N ASP A 67 -32.09 18.42 -6.06
CA ASP A 67 -33.38 18.63 -6.71
C ASP A 67 -33.89 17.30 -7.27
N PHE A 68 -34.92 16.73 -6.61
CA PHE A 68 -35.66 15.54 -7.02
C PHE A 68 -36.60 15.79 -8.22
N SER A 69 -36.24 16.71 -9.11
CA SER A 69 -37.03 17.01 -10.30
C SER A 69 -37.18 15.78 -11.18
N VAL A 70 -38.45 15.36 -11.34
CA VAL A 70 -38.84 14.17 -12.09
C VAL A 70 -38.33 14.23 -13.55
N GLU A 71 -38.19 15.43 -14.10
CA GLU A 71 -37.67 15.65 -15.44
C GLU A 71 -36.20 15.23 -15.64
N ARG A 72 -35.37 15.23 -14.59
CA ARG A 72 -33.92 14.99 -14.70
C ARG A 72 -33.53 13.52 -14.47
N TRP A 73 -34.30 12.78 -13.64
CA TRP A 73 -34.03 11.37 -13.32
C TRP A 73 -34.87 10.37 -14.14
N LEU A 74 -36.09 10.74 -14.55
CA LEU A 74 -37.06 9.84 -15.16
C LEU A 74 -36.59 9.39 -16.56
N PRO A 75 -36.01 10.27 -17.40
CA PRO A 75 -35.41 9.84 -18.66
C PRO A 75 -34.27 8.84 -18.47
N LYS A 76 -33.48 8.97 -17.40
CA LYS A 76 -32.38 8.04 -17.09
C LYS A 76 -32.89 6.68 -16.64
N VAL A 77 -33.97 6.65 -15.84
CA VAL A 77 -34.63 5.40 -15.41
C VAL A 77 -35.28 4.70 -16.60
N PHE A 78 -36.02 5.41 -17.45
CA PHE A 78 -36.61 4.81 -18.66
C PHE A 78 -35.55 4.39 -19.67
N LEU A 79 -34.46 5.15 -19.84
CA LEU A 79 -33.31 4.72 -20.64
C LEU A 79 -32.69 3.44 -20.07
N PHE A 80 -32.56 3.33 -18.75
CA PHE A 80 -32.05 2.13 -18.09
C PHE A 80 -32.96 0.91 -18.31
N VAL A 81 -34.28 1.07 -18.11
CA VAL A 81 -35.27 0.02 -18.39
C VAL A 81 -35.26 -0.37 -19.86
N LEU A 82 -35.19 0.60 -20.78
CA LEU A 82 -35.08 0.36 -22.22
C LEU A 82 -33.80 -0.40 -22.57
N LEU A 83 -32.66 -0.05 -21.97
CA LEU A 83 -31.40 -0.74 -22.18
C LEU A 83 -31.47 -2.20 -21.72
N ILE A 84 -32.01 -2.47 -20.52
CA ILE A 84 -32.22 -3.84 -20.02
C ILE A 84 -33.20 -4.60 -20.92
N GLY A 85 -34.32 -3.99 -21.27
CA GLY A 85 -35.31 -4.59 -22.18
C GLY A 85 -34.74 -4.88 -23.57
N SER A 86 -33.82 -4.04 -24.06
CA SER A 86 -33.14 -4.25 -25.34
C SER A 86 -32.14 -5.41 -25.26
N ILE A 87 -31.40 -5.54 -24.15
CA ILE A 87 -30.49 -6.67 -23.92
C ILE A 87 -31.29 -7.99 -23.86
N TRP A 88 -32.39 -8.02 -23.10
CA TRP A 88 -33.26 -9.20 -23.00
C TRP A 88 -34.00 -9.49 -24.30
N GLY A 89 -34.47 -8.48 -25.02
CA GLY A 89 -35.09 -8.62 -26.33
C GLY A 89 -34.11 -9.18 -27.36
N PHE A 90 -32.87 -8.70 -27.38
CA PHE A 90 -31.81 -9.28 -28.19
C PHE A 90 -31.48 -10.71 -27.78
N MET A 91 -31.41 -11.00 -26.48
CA MET A 91 -31.17 -12.35 -25.95
C MET A 91 -32.31 -13.32 -26.33
N ALA A 92 -33.56 -12.89 -26.23
CA ALA A 92 -34.75 -13.68 -26.59
C ALA A 92 -34.83 -13.91 -28.11
N ALA A 93 -34.64 -12.86 -28.92
CA ALA A 93 -34.54 -12.99 -30.38
C ALA A 93 -33.36 -13.87 -30.80
N SER A 94 -32.30 -13.90 -29.98
CA SER A 94 -31.17 -14.77 -30.15
C SER A 94 -31.48 -16.23 -29.84
N GLN A 95 -32.10 -16.51 -28.70
CA GLN A 95 -32.43 -17.86 -28.23
C GLN A 95 -33.53 -18.51 -29.08
N ASN A 96 -34.48 -17.71 -29.57
CA ASN A 96 -35.57 -18.18 -30.43
C ASN A 96 -35.17 -18.29 -31.93
N GLY A 97 -33.91 -18.03 -32.27
CA GLY A 97 -33.40 -18.12 -33.64
C GLY A 97 -33.86 -17.03 -34.60
N TRP A 98 -34.59 -16.01 -34.13
CA TRP A 98 -35.09 -14.90 -34.97
C TRP A 98 -33.97 -14.03 -35.54
N VAL A 99 -32.86 -13.91 -34.81
CA VAL A 99 -31.64 -13.29 -35.33
C VAL A 99 -30.59 -14.37 -35.44
N SER A 100 -30.33 -14.82 -36.68
CA SER A 100 -29.30 -15.83 -36.94
C SER A 100 -27.93 -15.32 -36.48
N PRO A 101 -27.02 -16.21 -36.04
CA PRO A 101 -25.70 -15.79 -35.58
C PRO A 101 -24.92 -14.95 -36.62
N GLY A 102 -25.05 -15.27 -37.91
CA GLY A 102 -24.44 -14.51 -38.99
C GLY A 102 -25.02 -13.10 -39.12
N LEU A 103 -26.34 -12.93 -38.94
CA LEU A 103 -26.98 -11.62 -38.96
C LEU A 103 -26.50 -10.74 -37.79
N ARG A 104 -26.23 -11.32 -36.61
CA ARG A 104 -25.66 -10.58 -35.46
C ARG A 104 -24.26 -10.05 -35.75
N VAL A 105 -23.41 -10.87 -36.33
CA VAL A 105 -22.05 -10.45 -36.74
C VAL A 105 -22.13 -9.36 -37.81
N LEU A 106 -22.98 -9.55 -38.83
CA LEU A 106 -23.12 -8.57 -39.91
C LEU A 106 -23.66 -7.23 -39.40
N THR A 107 -24.73 -7.26 -38.60
CA THR A 107 -25.32 -6.05 -38.01
C THR A 107 -24.37 -5.36 -37.05
N GLY A 108 -23.66 -6.09 -36.18
CA GLY A 108 -22.62 -5.54 -35.32
C GLY A 108 -21.52 -4.82 -36.12
N GLY A 109 -21.07 -5.45 -37.21
CA GLY A 109 -20.10 -4.87 -38.14
C GLY A 109 -20.62 -3.59 -38.81
N VAL A 110 -21.81 -3.63 -39.39
CA VAL A 110 -22.44 -2.46 -40.02
C VAL A 110 -22.64 -1.32 -39.02
N ILE A 111 -23.16 -1.62 -37.82
CA ILE A 111 -23.37 -0.62 -36.77
C ILE A 111 -22.04 0.00 -36.36
N SER A 112 -20.98 -0.79 -36.20
CA SER A 112 -19.65 -0.25 -35.87
C SER A 112 -19.16 0.75 -36.92
N VAL A 113 -19.30 0.43 -38.21
CA VAL A 113 -18.90 1.32 -39.32
C VAL A 113 -19.75 2.60 -39.35
N VAL A 114 -21.06 2.46 -39.20
CA VAL A 114 -21.99 3.62 -39.15
C VAL A 114 -21.67 4.51 -37.96
N MET A 115 -21.45 3.93 -36.78
CA MET A 115 -21.06 4.68 -35.58
C MET A 115 -19.74 5.42 -35.79
N TYR A 116 -18.75 4.79 -36.43
CA TYR A 116 -17.49 5.43 -36.75
C TYR A 116 -17.67 6.63 -37.69
N ALA A 117 -18.42 6.44 -38.79
CA ALA A 117 -18.68 7.50 -39.77
C ALA A 117 -19.47 8.68 -39.16
N LEU A 118 -20.48 8.39 -38.34
CA LEU A 118 -21.22 9.41 -37.60
C LEU A 118 -20.32 10.12 -36.58
N GLY A 119 -19.47 9.38 -35.86
CA GLY A 119 -18.48 9.92 -34.94
C GLY A 119 -17.55 10.92 -35.61
N GLU A 120 -17.03 10.59 -36.79
CA GLU A 120 -16.23 11.50 -37.62
C GLU A 120 -17.02 12.73 -38.07
N ARG A 121 -18.26 12.55 -38.52
CA ARG A 121 -19.12 13.66 -38.97
C ARG A 121 -19.40 14.66 -37.84
N PHE A 122 -19.68 14.18 -36.62
CA PHE A 122 -20.00 15.03 -35.48
C PHE A 122 -18.79 15.60 -34.74
N SER A 123 -17.56 15.33 -35.21
CA SER A 123 -16.33 15.77 -34.54
C SER A 123 -16.24 17.29 -34.36
N ARG A 124 -16.77 18.06 -35.31
CA ARG A 124 -16.74 19.54 -35.28
C ARG A 124 -17.79 20.13 -34.33
N ASP A 125 -19.01 19.61 -34.38
CA ASP A 125 -20.15 20.25 -33.72
C ASP A 125 -20.43 19.69 -32.32
N GLN A 126 -20.15 18.40 -32.10
CA GLN A 126 -20.47 17.69 -30.85
C GLN A 126 -19.35 16.76 -30.42
N ARG A 127 -18.23 17.33 -29.97
CA ARG A 127 -17.01 16.59 -29.59
C ARG A 127 -17.26 15.43 -28.60
N LYS A 128 -18.12 15.62 -27.59
CA LYS A 128 -18.44 14.56 -26.61
C LYS A 128 -19.12 13.37 -27.28
N LEU A 129 -20.18 13.63 -28.05
CA LEU A 129 -20.91 12.61 -28.80
C LEU A 129 -19.99 11.89 -29.79
N SER A 130 -19.18 12.64 -30.55
CA SER A 130 -18.17 12.12 -31.46
C SER A 130 -17.22 11.13 -30.79
N ILE A 131 -16.60 11.51 -29.67
CA ILE A 131 -15.68 10.65 -28.93
C ILE A 131 -16.37 9.36 -28.47
N THR A 132 -17.61 9.43 -27.96
CA THR A 132 -18.39 8.27 -27.53
C THR A 132 -18.73 7.33 -28.68
N LEU A 133 -19.13 7.87 -29.84
CA LEU A 133 -19.42 7.07 -31.04
C LEU A 133 -18.18 6.40 -31.59
N LEU A 134 -17.06 7.13 -31.66
CA LEU A 134 -15.78 6.58 -32.12
C LEU A 134 -15.28 5.48 -31.19
N SER A 135 -15.26 5.72 -29.87
CA SER A 135 -14.82 4.68 -28.94
C SER A 135 -15.76 3.48 -28.93
N GLY A 136 -17.08 3.71 -28.96
CA GLY A 136 -18.08 2.65 -29.01
C GLY A 136 -17.99 1.82 -30.28
N SER A 137 -17.71 2.45 -31.43
CA SER A 137 -17.52 1.74 -32.70
C SER A 137 -16.36 0.75 -32.66
N ILE A 138 -15.23 1.13 -32.04
CA ILE A 138 -14.04 0.28 -31.97
C ILE A 138 -14.28 -0.89 -31.01
N VAL A 139 -14.86 -0.63 -29.83
CA VAL A 139 -15.21 -1.70 -28.88
C VAL A 139 -16.20 -2.68 -29.50
N LEU A 140 -17.24 -2.17 -30.18
CA LEU A 140 -18.22 -3.01 -30.86
C LEU A 140 -17.59 -3.83 -31.99
N ALA A 141 -16.64 -3.25 -32.74
CA ALA A 141 -15.90 -3.97 -33.77
C ALA A 141 -15.09 -5.13 -33.18
N ILE A 142 -14.42 -4.93 -32.03
CA ILE A 142 -13.68 -6.00 -31.32
C ILE A 142 -14.64 -7.10 -30.86
N ILE A 143 -15.77 -6.75 -30.24
CA ILE A 143 -16.79 -7.73 -29.79
C ILE A 143 -17.40 -8.50 -30.97
N THR A 144 -17.65 -7.80 -32.08
CA THR A 144 -18.19 -8.42 -33.31
C THR A 144 -17.19 -9.40 -33.90
N LEU A 145 -15.91 -9.00 -33.96
CA LEU A 145 -14.83 -9.82 -34.47
C LEU A 145 -14.63 -11.09 -33.60
N PHE A 146 -14.69 -10.91 -32.28
CA PHE A 146 -14.71 -12.01 -31.32
C PHE A 146 -15.88 -12.97 -31.61
N SER A 147 -17.09 -12.44 -31.72
CA SER A 147 -18.30 -13.25 -31.95
C SER A 147 -18.21 -14.03 -33.28
N ALA A 148 -17.66 -13.40 -34.32
CA ALA A 148 -17.47 -14.01 -35.63
C ALA A 148 -16.50 -15.20 -35.58
N ASN A 149 -15.42 -15.08 -34.81
CA ASN A 149 -14.39 -16.11 -34.73
C ASN A 149 -14.73 -17.20 -33.72
N ILE A 150 -14.85 -16.85 -32.44
CA ILE A 150 -14.92 -17.83 -31.35
C ILE A 150 -16.35 -18.30 -31.11
N LEU A 151 -17.30 -17.38 -31.05
CA LEU A 151 -18.67 -17.74 -30.69
C LEU A 151 -19.37 -18.51 -31.82
N TYR A 152 -19.04 -18.20 -33.08
CA TYR A 152 -19.75 -18.74 -34.25
C TYR A 152 -18.86 -19.39 -35.32
N GLY A 153 -17.54 -19.29 -35.26
CA GLY A 153 -16.64 -20.01 -36.18
C GLY A 153 -16.68 -19.56 -37.65
N TYR A 154 -17.19 -18.36 -37.97
CA TYR A 154 -17.33 -17.87 -39.36
C TYR A 154 -16.01 -17.46 -40.01
N ILE A 155 -15.04 -17.03 -39.22
CA ILE A 155 -13.72 -16.60 -39.69
C ILE A 155 -12.64 -17.35 -38.91
N GLY A 156 -11.52 -17.67 -39.55
CA GLY A 156 -10.38 -18.34 -38.91
C GLY A 156 -9.46 -17.37 -38.15
N GLY A 157 -8.63 -17.90 -37.24
CA GLY A 157 -7.77 -17.10 -36.35
C GLY A 157 -6.83 -16.12 -37.06
N LEU A 158 -6.27 -16.47 -38.23
CA LEU A 158 -5.39 -15.57 -38.98
C LEU A 158 -6.13 -14.29 -39.45
N ILE A 159 -7.33 -14.45 -40.01
CA ILE A 159 -8.16 -13.33 -40.49
C ILE A 159 -8.57 -12.46 -39.30
N THR A 160 -8.94 -13.10 -38.19
CA THR A 160 -9.26 -12.44 -36.93
C THR A 160 -8.11 -11.56 -36.43
N ASN A 161 -6.89 -12.09 -36.37
CA ASN A 161 -5.72 -11.33 -35.94
C ASN A 161 -5.42 -10.13 -36.85
N LEU A 162 -5.52 -10.30 -38.18
CA LEU A 162 -5.30 -9.20 -39.13
C LEU A 162 -6.35 -8.09 -38.97
N LEU A 163 -7.62 -8.45 -38.81
CA LEU A 163 -8.70 -7.49 -38.58
C LEU A 163 -8.55 -6.79 -37.23
N LEU A 164 -8.10 -7.50 -36.19
CA LEU A 164 -7.86 -6.91 -34.87
C LEU A 164 -6.74 -5.87 -34.93
N ILE A 165 -5.63 -6.17 -35.61
CA ILE A 165 -4.54 -5.21 -35.85
C ILE A 165 -5.06 -3.98 -36.60
N LEU A 166 -5.88 -4.17 -37.63
CA LEU A 166 -6.51 -3.08 -38.37
C LEU A 166 -7.39 -2.22 -37.46
N ILE A 167 -8.25 -2.84 -36.65
CA ILE A 167 -9.16 -2.13 -35.73
C ILE A 167 -8.38 -1.34 -34.68
N ILE A 168 -7.36 -1.93 -34.07
CA ILE A 168 -6.48 -1.23 -33.11
C ILE A 168 -5.77 -0.06 -33.80
N SER A 169 -5.27 -0.24 -35.02
CA SER A 169 -4.59 0.81 -35.80
C SER A 169 -5.54 1.97 -36.13
N VAL A 170 -6.77 1.67 -36.56
CA VAL A 170 -7.83 2.68 -36.78
C VAL A 170 -8.16 3.41 -35.48
N GLY A 171 -8.19 2.69 -34.36
CA GLY A 171 -8.41 3.27 -33.05
C GLY A 171 -7.29 4.20 -32.56
N LEU A 172 -6.03 3.81 -32.77
CA LEU A 172 -4.87 4.66 -32.49
C LEU A 172 -4.88 5.92 -33.34
N TRP A 173 -5.20 5.79 -34.63
CA TRP A 173 -5.37 6.92 -35.53
C TRP A 173 -6.48 7.87 -35.07
N ALA A 174 -7.64 7.32 -34.71
CA ALA A 174 -8.77 8.11 -34.20
C ALA A 174 -8.41 8.81 -32.87
N SER A 175 -7.75 8.12 -31.95
CA SER A 175 -7.26 8.71 -30.70
C SER A 175 -6.30 9.86 -30.96
N HIS A 176 -5.36 9.70 -31.90
CA HIS A 176 -4.45 10.77 -32.29
C HIS A 176 -5.19 11.96 -32.89
N LYS A 177 -6.06 11.72 -33.88
CA LYS A 177 -6.77 12.74 -34.65
C LYS A 177 -7.67 13.59 -33.75
N HIS A 178 -8.41 12.96 -32.84
CA HIS A 178 -9.35 13.65 -31.95
C HIS A 178 -8.74 14.05 -30.60
N SER A 179 -7.44 13.79 -30.42
CA SER A 179 -6.68 14.04 -29.20
C SER A 179 -7.38 13.53 -27.94
N SER A 180 -7.87 12.29 -27.98
CA SER A 180 -8.73 11.73 -26.94
C SER A 180 -8.09 10.50 -26.29
N GLN A 181 -7.82 10.62 -24.99
CA GLN A 181 -7.33 9.51 -24.15
C GLN A 181 -8.40 8.44 -23.98
N LEU A 182 -9.68 8.83 -23.91
CA LEU A 182 -10.80 7.92 -23.65
C LEU A 182 -10.94 6.86 -24.74
N ILE A 183 -10.70 7.24 -26.01
CA ILE A 183 -10.66 6.30 -27.13
C ILE A 183 -9.59 5.23 -26.88
N LEU A 184 -8.40 5.65 -26.45
CA LEU A 184 -7.28 4.75 -26.16
C LEU A 184 -7.57 3.82 -24.97
N CYS A 185 -8.14 4.36 -23.89
CA CYS A 185 -8.55 3.56 -22.72
C CYS A 185 -9.50 2.42 -23.11
N LEU A 186 -10.51 2.72 -23.95
CA LEU A 186 -11.52 1.74 -24.36
C LEU A 186 -10.99 0.73 -25.38
N ILE A 187 -10.07 1.13 -26.26
CA ILE A 187 -9.30 0.19 -27.10
C ILE A 187 -8.56 -0.81 -26.20
N GLY A 188 -7.86 -0.32 -25.17
CA GLY A 188 -7.19 -1.18 -24.21
C GLY A 188 -8.17 -2.17 -23.57
N ALA A 189 -9.26 -1.68 -22.97
CA ALA A 189 -10.24 -2.54 -22.31
C ALA A 189 -10.73 -3.68 -23.22
N GLY A 190 -11.08 -3.39 -24.47
CA GLY A 190 -11.53 -4.43 -25.42
C GLY A 190 -10.41 -5.38 -25.87
N ALA A 191 -9.22 -4.85 -26.15
CA ALA A 191 -8.12 -5.63 -26.71
C ALA A 191 -7.45 -6.54 -25.67
N TYR A 192 -7.29 -6.10 -24.42
CA TYR A 192 -6.73 -6.93 -23.33
C TYR A 192 -7.69 -8.04 -22.88
N LEU A 193 -9.00 -7.82 -23.01
CA LEU A 193 -9.98 -8.86 -22.69
C LEU A 193 -10.10 -9.93 -23.79
N PHE A 194 -9.62 -9.63 -25.00
CA PHE A 194 -9.77 -10.50 -26.15
C PHE A 194 -9.24 -11.92 -25.87
N PRO A 195 -7.98 -12.15 -25.44
CA PRO A 195 -7.40 -13.49 -25.35
C PRO A 195 -8.05 -14.42 -24.31
N PHE A 196 -8.65 -13.87 -23.24
CA PHE A 196 -9.37 -14.68 -22.25
C PHE A 196 -10.52 -15.45 -22.84
N ILE A 197 -11.09 -14.92 -23.91
CA ILE A 197 -12.22 -15.53 -24.56
C ILE A 197 -11.76 -16.62 -25.57
N PHE A 198 -10.44 -16.78 -25.78
CA PHE A 198 -9.82 -17.79 -26.66
C PHE A 198 -9.19 -18.95 -25.88
N ALA A 199 -8.98 -18.82 -24.57
CA ALA A 199 -8.17 -19.77 -23.77
C ALA A 199 -8.78 -21.18 -23.60
N GLY A 200 -9.85 -21.50 -24.32
CA GLY A 200 -10.58 -22.77 -24.21
C GLY A 200 -9.97 -23.96 -24.94
N ASP A 201 -9.33 -23.78 -26.12
CA ASP A 201 -9.12 -24.93 -27.02
C ASP A 201 -7.65 -25.29 -27.32
N GLU A 202 -6.70 -24.35 -27.31
CA GLU A 202 -5.27 -24.68 -27.50
C GLU A 202 -4.41 -23.96 -26.45
N ARG A 203 -3.92 -24.75 -25.49
CA ARG A 203 -3.16 -24.34 -24.30
C ARG A 203 -1.78 -23.78 -24.65
N ASN A 204 -1.72 -22.59 -25.23
CA ASN A 204 -0.46 -21.91 -25.52
C ASN A 204 -0.32 -20.59 -24.73
N GLU A 205 0.15 -20.72 -23.49
CA GLU A 205 0.45 -19.59 -22.58
C GLU A 205 1.39 -18.56 -23.24
N TRP A 206 2.33 -19.02 -24.09
CA TRP A 206 3.25 -18.14 -24.81
C TRP A 206 2.55 -17.25 -25.82
N LEU A 207 1.52 -17.74 -26.49
CA LEU A 207 0.73 -16.94 -27.42
C LEU A 207 -0.05 -15.85 -26.68
N PHE A 208 -0.63 -16.21 -25.52
CA PHE A 208 -1.31 -15.27 -24.64
C PHE A 208 -0.35 -14.17 -24.15
N TYR A 209 0.78 -14.54 -23.52
CA TYR A 209 1.76 -13.56 -23.03
C TYR A 209 2.36 -12.71 -24.15
N GLY A 210 2.65 -13.31 -25.31
CA GLY A 210 3.17 -12.61 -26.48
C GLY A 210 2.20 -11.54 -26.99
N TYR A 211 0.93 -11.90 -27.13
CA TYR A 211 -0.12 -10.95 -27.52
C TYR A 211 -0.24 -9.80 -26.52
N GLU A 212 -0.33 -10.12 -25.22
CA GLU A 212 -0.51 -9.15 -24.14
C GLU A 212 0.67 -8.16 -24.08
N LEU A 213 1.90 -8.65 -24.23
CA LEU A 213 3.10 -7.81 -24.25
C LEU A 213 3.16 -6.90 -25.48
N VAL A 214 2.83 -7.41 -26.68
CA VAL A 214 2.79 -6.59 -27.90
C VAL A 214 1.75 -5.48 -27.75
N LEU A 215 0.55 -5.82 -27.27
CA LEU A 215 -0.51 -4.85 -27.01
C LEU A 215 -0.07 -3.81 -25.97
N PHE A 216 0.56 -4.26 -24.89
CA PHE A 216 1.15 -3.39 -23.88
C PHE A 216 2.16 -2.42 -24.48
N PHE A 217 3.15 -2.90 -25.24
CA PHE A 217 4.14 -2.02 -25.86
C PHE A 217 3.49 -0.98 -26.76
N VAL A 218 2.55 -1.38 -27.63
CA VAL A 218 1.89 -0.47 -28.56
C VAL A 218 1.13 0.63 -27.81
N LEU A 219 0.24 0.25 -26.88
CA LEU A 219 -0.62 1.20 -26.17
C LEU A 219 0.15 2.05 -25.16
N MET A 220 1.14 1.46 -24.48
CA MET A 220 1.98 2.14 -23.50
C MET A 220 2.94 3.14 -24.16
N THR A 221 3.60 2.75 -25.26
CA THR A 221 4.44 3.66 -26.06
C THR A 221 3.61 4.84 -26.55
N PHE A 222 2.46 4.55 -27.17
CA PHE A 222 1.60 5.60 -27.71
C PHE A 222 1.09 6.55 -26.63
N SER A 223 0.66 6.02 -25.48
CA SER A 223 0.25 6.83 -24.32
C SER A 223 1.38 7.71 -23.81
N THR A 224 2.62 7.19 -23.79
CA THR A 224 3.81 7.95 -23.38
C THR A 224 4.12 9.08 -24.36
N LEU A 225 4.16 8.77 -25.67
CA LEU A 225 4.44 9.75 -26.73
C LEU A 225 3.42 10.88 -26.77
N LYS A 226 2.13 10.57 -26.54
CA LYS A 226 1.04 11.56 -26.51
C LYS A 226 0.82 12.20 -25.14
N ARG A 227 1.59 11.81 -24.11
CA ARG A 227 1.43 12.25 -22.71
C ARG A 227 0.03 12.02 -22.15
N TYR A 228 -0.58 10.89 -22.52
CA TYR A 228 -1.91 10.51 -22.09
C TYR A 228 -1.88 9.80 -20.74
N ARG A 229 -1.80 10.59 -19.65
CA ARG A 229 -1.64 10.08 -18.28
C ARG A 229 -2.70 9.05 -17.86
N ILE A 230 -3.97 9.27 -18.21
CA ILE A 230 -5.05 8.36 -17.78
C ILE A 230 -4.95 7.03 -18.54
N ALA A 231 -4.79 7.10 -19.86
CA ALA A 231 -4.62 5.90 -20.69
C ALA A 231 -3.36 5.11 -20.30
N TRP A 232 -2.26 5.81 -20.02
CA TRP A 232 -1.00 5.22 -19.57
C TRP A 232 -1.20 4.37 -18.30
N ASN A 233 -1.87 4.93 -17.27
CA ASN A 233 -2.16 4.20 -16.04
C ASN A 233 -3.12 3.04 -16.27
N ILE A 234 -4.16 3.23 -17.09
CA ILE A 234 -5.11 2.14 -17.41
C ILE A 234 -4.38 0.98 -18.06
N HIS A 235 -3.56 1.22 -19.10
CA HIS A 235 -2.84 0.13 -19.78
C HIS A 235 -1.79 -0.53 -18.88
N TYR A 236 -1.16 0.24 -17.99
CA TYR A 236 -0.28 -0.31 -16.96
C TYR A 236 -1.00 -1.34 -16.07
N TYR A 237 -2.14 -0.96 -15.48
CA TYR A 237 -2.89 -1.86 -14.59
C TYR A 237 -3.64 -2.97 -15.33
N LEU A 238 -4.03 -2.74 -16.58
CA LEU A 238 -4.81 -3.70 -17.36
C LEU A 238 -3.98 -4.93 -17.73
N LEU A 239 -2.66 -4.77 -17.96
CA LEU A 239 -1.75 -5.90 -18.11
C LEU A 239 -1.65 -6.72 -16.81
N TYR A 240 -1.51 -6.07 -15.64
CA TYR A 240 -1.53 -6.79 -14.36
C TYR A 240 -2.84 -7.55 -14.14
N PHE A 241 -3.96 -6.87 -14.39
CA PHE A 241 -5.28 -7.47 -14.26
C PHE A 241 -5.43 -8.68 -15.17
N SER A 242 -5.01 -8.56 -16.43
CA SER A 242 -4.99 -9.65 -17.39
C SER A 242 -4.14 -10.82 -16.89
N LEU A 243 -2.86 -10.60 -16.60
CA LEU A 243 -1.96 -11.66 -16.15
C LEU A 243 -2.44 -12.33 -14.85
N PHE A 244 -2.93 -11.55 -13.88
CA PHE A 244 -3.52 -12.08 -12.65
C PHE A 244 -4.78 -12.90 -12.92
N PHE A 245 -5.70 -12.40 -13.75
CA PHE A 245 -6.93 -13.11 -14.08
C PHE A 245 -6.63 -14.42 -14.81
N PHE A 246 -5.63 -14.42 -15.71
CA PHE A 246 -5.16 -15.63 -16.37
C PHE A 246 -4.56 -16.62 -15.38
N ALA A 247 -3.73 -16.16 -14.45
CA ALA A 247 -3.16 -17.01 -13.42
C ALA A 247 -4.24 -17.57 -12.46
N ALA A 248 -5.18 -16.74 -12.01
CA ALA A 248 -6.16 -17.13 -10.99
C ALA A 248 -7.33 -17.96 -11.54
N PHE A 249 -7.79 -17.70 -12.77
CA PHE A 249 -8.98 -18.31 -13.36
C PHE A 249 -8.72 -19.05 -14.67
N GLY A 250 -7.50 -18.97 -15.20
CA GLY A 250 -7.14 -19.69 -16.41
C GLY A 250 -7.23 -21.20 -16.21
N VAL A 251 -7.57 -21.90 -17.28
CA VAL A 251 -7.60 -23.37 -17.31
C VAL A 251 -6.16 -23.86 -17.54
N GLY A 252 -5.32 -23.75 -16.51
CA GLY A 252 -3.91 -24.16 -16.55
C GLY A 252 -3.29 -24.26 -15.15
N GLU A 253 -2.23 -25.05 -15.02
CA GLU A 253 -1.39 -24.97 -13.83
C GLU A 253 -0.65 -23.63 -13.86
N ILE A 254 -0.60 -22.96 -12.72
CA ILE A 254 0.02 -21.65 -12.64
C ILE A 254 1.53 -21.83 -12.73
N THR A 255 2.11 -21.58 -13.91
CA THR A 255 3.54 -21.81 -14.17
C THR A 255 4.37 -20.56 -13.92
N LEU A 256 5.62 -20.72 -13.47
CA LEU A 256 6.59 -19.62 -13.27
C LEU A 256 6.79 -18.73 -14.52
N THR A 257 6.32 -19.15 -15.69
CA THR A 257 6.43 -18.39 -16.93
C THR A 257 5.62 -17.08 -16.90
N VAL A 258 4.58 -16.94 -16.06
CA VAL A 258 3.85 -15.66 -15.90
C VAL A 258 4.75 -14.53 -15.39
N LEU A 259 5.86 -14.86 -14.72
CA LEU A 259 6.81 -13.87 -14.21
C LEU A 259 7.56 -13.16 -15.34
N ILE A 260 7.66 -13.79 -16.51
CA ILE A 260 8.34 -13.23 -17.69
C ILE A 260 7.66 -11.93 -18.17
N PRO A 261 6.34 -11.90 -18.48
CA PRO A 261 5.70 -10.66 -18.90
C PRO A 261 5.72 -9.57 -17.82
N PHE A 262 5.63 -9.94 -16.53
CA PHE A 262 5.81 -8.97 -15.43
C PHE A 262 7.21 -8.36 -15.41
N ALA A 263 8.24 -9.18 -15.62
CA ALA A 263 9.62 -8.71 -15.65
C ALA A 263 9.88 -7.80 -16.86
N ILE A 264 9.36 -8.19 -18.02
CA ILE A 264 9.44 -7.40 -19.26
C ILE A 264 8.72 -6.05 -19.09
N GLN A 265 7.54 -6.04 -18.49
CA GLN A 265 6.80 -4.81 -18.19
C GLN A 265 7.62 -3.86 -17.31
N HIS A 266 8.18 -4.35 -16.20
CA HIS A 266 9.03 -3.54 -15.32
C HIS A 266 10.28 -3.02 -16.04
N ALA A 267 10.96 -3.88 -16.79
CA ALA A 267 12.14 -3.49 -17.56
C ALA A 267 11.80 -2.41 -18.59
N TYR A 268 10.64 -2.49 -19.23
CA TYR A 268 10.20 -1.51 -20.21
C TYR A 268 9.84 -0.16 -19.58
N ILE A 269 9.13 -0.15 -18.44
CA ILE A 269 8.84 1.10 -17.72
C ILE A 269 10.12 1.75 -17.22
N LEU A 270 11.06 0.96 -16.70
CA LEU A 270 12.38 1.43 -16.30
C LEU A 270 13.14 2.03 -17.50
N LEU A 271 13.10 1.36 -18.66
CA LEU A 271 13.69 1.89 -19.89
C LEU A 271 13.10 3.24 -20.28
N LEU A 272 11.77 3.41 -20.21
CA LEU A 272 11.11 4.68 -20.49
C LEU A 272 11.55 5.79 -19.51
N ILE A 273 11.71 5.46 -18.22
CA ILE A 273 12.19 6.39 -17.19
C ILE A 273 13.64 6.83 -17.46
N VAL A 274 14.50 5.89 -17.87
CA VAL A 274 15.91 6.14 -18.18
C VAL A 274 16.05 7.01 -19.43
N LEU A 275 15.38 6.61 -20.52
CA LEU A 275 15.44 7.31 -21.81
C LEU A 275 14.85 8.72 -21.75
N ASN A 276 13.86 8.95 -20.88
CA ASN A 276 13.21 10.25 -20.80
C ASN A 276 14.10 11.25 -20.06
N ARG A 277 14.44 12.36 -20.72
CA ARG A 277 15.28 13.41 -20.15
C ARG A 277 14.53 14.33 -19.19
N ASP A 278 13.21 14.38 -19.26
CA ASP A 278 12.40 15.21 -18.36
C ASP A 278 12.15 14.47 -17.03
N GLY A 279 12.79 14.96 -15.96
CA GLY A 279 12.66 14.41 -14.62
C GLY A 279 11.23 14.47 -14.03
N ARG A 280 10.36 15.35 -14.56
CA ARG A 280 8.95 15.41 -14.12
C ARG A 280 8.15 14.24 -14.67
N VAL A 281 8.36 13.94 -15.95
CA VAL A 281 7.66 12.84 -16.61
C VAL A 281 8.17 11.51 -16.08
N SER A 282 9.46 11.37 -15.82
CA SER A 282 9.98 10.17 -15.15
C SER A 282 9.38 9.99 -13.75
N ALA A 283 9.21 11.08 -13.00
CA ALA A 283 8.60 11.03 -11.67
C ALA A 283 7.12 10.60 -11.68
N GLU A 284 6.38 10.86 -12.76
CA GLU A 284 5.00 10.37 -12.93
C GLU A 284 4.93 8.85 -13.14
N MET A 285 6.01 8.24 -13.66
CA MET A 285 6.08 6.79 -13.92
C MET A 285 6.62 6.00 -12.71
N ILE A 286 7.30 6.66 -11.77
CA ILE A 286 7.85 6.02 -10.56
C ILE A 286 6.78 5.26 -9.75
N PRO A 287 5.57 5.82 -9.48
CA PRO A 287 4.54 5.08 -8.76
C PRO A 287 4.17 3.75 -9.41
N ALA A 288 4.28 3.64 -10.75
CA ALA A 288 4.07 2.38 -11.44
C ALA A 288 5.14 1.35 -11.04
N LEU A 289 6.45 1.68 -11.10
CA LEU A 289 7.49 0.75 -10.64
C LEU A 289 7.31 0.31 -9.18
N VAL A 290 6.94 1.26 -8.31
CA VAL A 290 6.69 0.96 -6.89
C VAL A 290 5.50 0.02 -6.73
N THR A 291 4.35 0.38 -7.29
CA THR A 291 3.13 -0.46 -7.22
C THR A 291 3.34 -1.81 -7.89
N GLY A 292 4.08 -1.87 -8.99
CA GLY A 292 4.42 -3.11 -9.68
C GLY A 292 5.26 -4.04 -8.82
N SER A 293 6.21 -3.49 -8.05
CA SER A 293 7.02 -4.27 -7.11
C SER A 293 6.16 -4.84 -5.96
N PHE A 294 5.17 -4.09 -5.48
CA PHE A 294 4.23 -4.56 -4.45
C PHE A 294 3.16 -5.53 -4.99
N ILE A 295 2.65 -5.31 -6.20
CA ILE A 295 1.72 -6.23 -6.85
C ILE A 295 2.42 -7.55 -7.10
N LEU A 296 3.67 -7.49 -7.60
CA LEU A 296 4.51 -8.66 -7.73
C LEU A 296 4.58 -9.36 -6.38
N LEU A 297 4.95 -8.68 -5.30
CA LEU A 297 4.99 -9.27 -3.96
C LEU A 297 3.71 -9.94 -3.48
N GLY A 298 2.55 -9.30 -3.64
CA GLY A 298 1.27 -9.87 -3.22
C GLY A 298 0.87 -11.07 -4.06
N LEU A 299 0.97 -10.94 -5.38
CA LEU A 299 0.64 -12.00 -6.34
C LEU A 299 1.57 -13.20 -6.17
N LEU A 300 2.84 -12.93 -5.88
CA LEU A 300 3.87 -13.93 -5.61
C LEU A 300 3.57 -14.77 -4.38
N ASN A 301 3.11 -14.16 -3.28
CA ASN A 301 2.84 -14.86 -2.02
C ASN A 301 1.51 -15.64 -2.06
N ASP A 302 0.50 -15.12 -2.76
CA ASP A 302 -0.84 -15.73 -2.81
C ASP A 302 -0.95 -16.84 -3.87
N ILE A 303 -0.18 -16.74 -4.97
CA ILE A 303 -0.33 -17.62 -6.14
C ILE A 303 0.80 -18.66 -6.25
N TYR A 304 2.03 -18.30 -5.89
CA TYR A 304 3.21 -19.17 -6.08
C TYR A 304 3.81 -19.59 -4.74
N ALA A 305 4.11 -20.87 -4.60
CA ALA A 305 4.73 -21.40 -3.38
C ALA A 305 6.22 -21.03 -3.24
N GLU A 306 6.96 -20.94 -4.35
CA GLU A 306 8.39 -20.63 -4.35
C GLU A 306 8.77 -19.82 -5.60
N ILE A 307 9.56 -18.77 -5.41
CA ILE A 307 9.98 -17.87 -6.49
C ILE A 307 11.46 -18.02 -6.66
N PRO A 308 11.95 -18.19 -7.91
CA PRO A 308 13.37 -18.34 -8.12
C PRO A 308 14.15 -17.13 -7.59
N LEU A 309 15.08 -17.40 -6.67
CA LEU A 309 15.90 -16.40 -5.99
C LEU A 309 16.63 -15.44 -6.95
N PHE A 310 16.99 -15.93 -8.14
CA PHE A 310 17.63 -15.11 -9.17
C PHE A 310 16.76 -13.91 -9.59
N TYR A 311 15.44 -13.99 -9.43
CA TYR A 311 14.51 -12.92 -9.75
C TYR A 311 14.77 -11.70 -8.86
N TYR A 312 14.78 -11.88 -7.55
CA TYR A 312 15.07 -10.81 -6.59
C TYR A 312 16.46 -10.21 -6.80
N VAL A 313 17.46 -11.06 -7.03
CA VAL A 313 18.84 -10.61 -7.30
C VAL A 313 18.92 -9.79 -8.59
N ALA A 314 18.24 -10.20 -9.66
CA ALA A 314 18.24 -9.47 -10.93
C ALA A 314 17.60 -8.08 -10.77
N PHE A 315 16.46 -7.98 -10.11
CA PHE A 315 15.82 -6.68 -9.85
C PHE A 315 16.63 -5.79 -8.93
N ALA A 316 17.21 -6.34 -7.86
CA ALA A 316 18.11 -5.61 -6.97
C ALA A 316 19.31 -5.04 -7.76
N ALA A 317 19.99 -5.88 -8.55
CA ALA A 317 21.14 -5.48 -9.34
C ALA A 317 20.79 -4.40 -10.37
N VAL A 318 19.67 -4.55 -11.08
CA VAL A 318 19.21 -3.59 -12.09
C VAL A 318 18.83 -2.26 -11.45
N TYR A 319 18.01 -2.25 -10.40
CA TYR A 319 17.57 -0.99 -9.78
C TYR A 319 18.71 -0.25 -9.09
N ILE A 320 19.57 -0.96 -8.35
CA ILE A 320 20.76 -0.36 -7.73
C ILE A 320 21.71 0.15 -8.82
N GLY A 321 21.99 -0.66 -9.85
CA GLY A 321 22.87 -0.29 -10.96
C GLY A 321 22.40 0.97 -11.69
N VAL A 322 21.14 0.99 -12.12
CA VAL A 322 20.54 2.16 -12.80
C VAL A 322 20.52 3.38 -11.88
N SER A 323 20.27 3.20 -10.58
CA SER A 323 20.32 4.27 -9.59
C SER A 323 21.70 4.97 -9.53
N PHE A 324 22.81 4.26 -9.78
CA PHE A 324 24.13 4.87 -9.83
C PHE A 324 24.44 5.56 -11.18
N ILE A 325 23.90 5.03 -12.28
CA ILE A 325 24.16 5.53 -13.64
C ILE A 325 23.32 6.78 -13.97
N GLU A 326 22.10 6.89 -13.42
CA GLU A 326 21.17 7.98 -13.76
C GLU A 326 21.77 9.39 -13.51
N PRO A 327 21.47 10.40 -14.35
CA PRO A 327 22.04 11.73 -14.25
C PRO A 327 21.68 12.44 -12.94
N LYS A 328 22.55 13.35 -12.47
CA LYS A 328 22.38 14.06 -11.18
C LYS A 328 21.10 14.90 -11.14
N GLU A 329 20.64 15.36 -12.30
CA GLU A 329 19.42 16.15 -12.48
C GLU A 329 18.16 15.35 -12.09
N LYS A 330 18.19 14.02 -12.17
CA LYS A 330 17.08 13.13 -11.80
C LYS A 330 17.20 12.59 -10.37
N LYS A 331 17.64 13.42 -9.41
CA LYS A 331 17.88 13.02 -8.00
C LYS A 331 16.75 12.14 -7.42
N ARG A 332 15.49 12.55 -7.58
CA ARG A 332 14.32 11.78 -7.10
C ARG A 332 14.23 10.37 -7.70
N THR A 333 14.47 10.23 -9.01
CA THR A 333 14.46 8.92 -9.69
C THR A 333 15.59 8.03 -9.16
N LYS A 334 16.81 8.58 -9.03
CA LYS A 334 17.96 7.84 -8.48
C LYS A 334 17.65 7.26 -7.12
N ASP A 335 17.10 8.10 -6.24
CA ASP A 335 16.85 7.73 -4.86
C ASP A 335 15.74 6.69 -4.73
N VAL A 336 14.66 6.81 -5.50
CA VAL A 336 13.58 5.81 -5.48
C VAL A 336 14.06 4.47 -6.04
N LEU A 337 14.82 4.47 -7.13
CA LEU A 337 15.41 3.24 -7.67
C LEU A 337 16.36 2.58 -6.67
N LEU A 338 17.10 3.37 -5.89
CA LEU A 338 17.95 2.82 -4.84
C LEU A 338 17.10 2.07 -3.79
N VAL A 339 16.04 2.72 -3.28
CA VAL A 339 15.16 2.11 -2.28
C VAL A 339 14.45 0.88 -2.83
N LEU A 340 13.99 0.90 -4.09
CA LEU A 340 13.40 -0.28 -4.73
C LEU A 340 14.41 -1.42 -4.90
N GLY A 341 15.67 -1.10 -5.20
CA GLY A 341 16.73 -2.09 -5.28
C GLY A 341 16.99 -2.76 -3.92
N PHE A 342 17.07 -1.96 -2.86
CA PHE A 342 17.18 -2.45 -1.48
C PHE A 342 15.93 -3.26 -1.07
N LEU A 343 14.72 -2.82 -1.42
CA LEU A 343 13.52 -3.64 -1.23
C LEU A 343 13.66 -5.05 -1.83
N HIS A 344 14.27 -5.20 -3.01
CA HIS A 344 14.50 -6.53 -3.59
C HIS A 344 15.63 -7.31 -2.89
N VAL A 345 16.61 -6.63 -2.30
CA VAL A 345 17.60 -7.26 -1.41
C VAL A 345 16.91 -7.83 -0.17
N LEU A 346 16.04 -7.04 0.48
CA LEU A 346 15.23 -7.51 1.61
C LEU A 346 14.48 -8.81 1.26
N LEU A 347 13.80 -8.85 0.11
CA LEU A 347 13.05 -10.02 -0.33
C LEU A 347 13.93 -11.23 -0.60
N PHE A 348 15.08 -11.02 -1.23
CA PHE A 348 16.08 -12.07 -1.42
C PHE A 348 16.55 -12.63 -0.08
N LEU A 349 16.82 -11.77 0.92
CA LEU A 349 17.25 -12.20 2.25
C LEU A 349 16.17 -13.02 2.96
N PHE A 350 14.90 -12.65 2.81
CA PHE A 350 13.76 -13.36 3.38
C PHE A 350 13.57 -14.75 2.81
N GLU A 351 13.81 -14.92 1.51
CA GLU A 351 13.68 -16.22 0.86
C GLU A 351 14.89 -17.13 1.12
N TRP A 352 16.10 -16.56 1.12
CA TRP A 352 17.34 -17.35 1.19
C TRP A 352 17.73 -17.79 2.61
N PHE A 353 17.52 -16.95 3.63
CA PHE A 353 18.04 -17.18 4.98
C PHE A 353 16.98 -17.75 5.93
N GLU A 354 17.43 -18.38 7.02
CA GLU A 354 16.56 -18.82 8.13
C GLU A 354 15.99 -17.63 8.91
N TYR A 355 14.85 -17.84 9.58
CA TYR A 355 14.06 -16.79 10.24
C TYR A 355 14.90 -15.85 11.13
N ASP A 356 15.81 -16.42 11.92
CA ASP A 356 16.55 -15.70 12.95
C ASP A 356 17.59 -14.72 12.38
N TRP A 357 18.31 -15.12 11.33
CA TRP A 357 19.36 -14.30 10.71
C TRP A 357 18.80 -13.24 9.75
N ARG A 358 17.57 -13.40 9.25
CA ARG A 358 16.93 -12.42 8.33
C ARG A 358 16.98 -11.01 8.93
N PHE A 359 16.55 -10.86 10.18
CA PHE A 359 16.44 -9.53 10.80
C PHE A 359 17.80 -8.88 11.09
N VAL A 360 18.85 -9.69 11.36
CA VAL A 360 20.23 -9.19 11.47
C VAL A 360 20.71 -8.66 10.12
N LEU A 361 20.49 -9.41 9.04
CA LEU A 361 20.88 -9.01 7.69
C LEU A 361 20.11 -7.76 7.22
N VAL A 362 18.85 -7.62 7.59
CA VAL A 362 18.06 -6.39 7.35
C VAL A 362 18.63 -5.20 8.12
N ALA A 363 19.11 -5.38 9.35
CA ALA A 363 19.77 -4.29 10.09
C ALA A 363 21.05 -3.81 9.40
N ILE A 364 21.82 -4.73 8.81
CA ILE A 364 23.00 -4.42 7.99
C ILE A 364 22.58 -3.63 6.75
N GLU A 365 21.55 -4.11 6.05
CA GLU A 365 20.98 -3.46 4.89
C GLU A 365 20.51 -2.03 5.20
N ALA A 366 19.82 -1.82 6.32
CA ALA A 366 19.38 -0.51 6.80
C ALA A 366 20.56 0.45 7.01
N ASN A 367 21.67 -0.02 7.60
CA ASN A 367 22.88 0.79 7.78
C ASN A 367 23.53 1.16 6.43
N ALA A 368 23.59 0.22 5.50
CA ALA A 368 24.12 0.47 4.15
C ALA A 368 23.28 1.51 3.41
N LEU A 369 21.95 1.41 3.49
CA LEU A 369 21.05 2.39 2.87
C LEU A 369 21.14 3.77 3.55
N LEU A 370 21.26 3.83 4.89
CA LEU A 370 21.47 5.09 5.62
C LEU A 370 22.76 5.78 5.17
N TRP A 371 23.84 5.03 5.02
CA TRP A 371 25.13 5.57 4.58
C TRP A 371 25.04 6.15 3.15
N LEU A 372 24.34 5.45 2.24
CA LEU A 372 24.06 5.97 0.90
C LEU A 372 23.12 7.19 0.94
N ALA A 373 22.12 7.19 1.83
CA ALA A 373 21.19 8.30 2.02
C ALA A 373 21.92 9.57 2.47
N GLY A 374 22.85 9.45 3.41
CA GLY A 374 23.71 10.54 3.88
C GLY A 374 24.57 11.10 2.74
N ARG A 375 25.25 10.24 1.98
CA ARG A 375 26.09 10.65 0.84
C ARG A 375 25.32 11.31 -0.31
N ARG A 376 24.06 10.91 -0.51
CA ARG A 376 23.19 11.44 -1.58
C ARG A 376 22.29 12.58 -1.11
N GLU A 377 22.30 12.89 0.19
CA GLU A 377 21.38 13.84 0.84
C GLU A 377 19.92 13.53 0.46
N SER A 378 19.53 12.26 0.63
CA SER A 378 18.25 11.73 0.14
C SER A 378 17.28 11.42 1.29
N TYR A 379 16.17 12.17 1.36
CA TYR A 379 15.09 11.87 2.30
C TYR A 379 14.40 10.53 2.00
N VAL A 380 14.25 10.17 0.72
CA VAL A 380 13.59 8.91 0.32
C VAL A 380 14.40 7.71 0.80
N SER A 381 15.73 7.74 0.59
CA SER A 381 16.62 6.67 1.05
C SER A 381 16.71 6.62 2.57
N LEU A 382 16.64 7.78 3.24
CA LEU A 382 16.60 7.86 4.70
C LEU A 382 15.32 7.24 5.28
N THR A 383 14.16 7.53 4.69
CA THR A 383 12.89 6.91 5.10
C THR A 383 12.95 5.40 4.86
N GLY A 384 13.49 4.96 3.71
CA GLY A 384 13.71 3.54 3.43
C GLY A 384 14.59 2.86 4.48
N SER A 385 15.73 3.48 4.84
CA SER A 385 16.64 2.92 5.85
C SER A 385 16.00 2.86 7.24
N PHE A 386 15.20 3.86 7.60
CA PHE A 386 14.47 3.86 8.86
C PHE A 386 13.42 2.75 8.91
N LEU A 387 12.65 2.55 7.83
CA LEU A 387 11.67 1.48 7.73
C LEU A 387 12.32 0.10 7.83
N LEU A 388 13.47 -0.11 7.17
CA LEU A 388 14.24 -1.36 7.29
C LEU A 388 14.73 -1.60 8.72
N MET A 389 15.28 -0.57 9.37
CA MET A 389 15.70 -0.67 10.78
C MET A 389 14.53 -0.98 11.70
N MET A 390 13.39 -0.31 11.53
CA MET A 390 12.16 -0.58 12.28
C MET A 390 11.68 -2.01 12.06
N PHE A 391 11.74 -2.51 10.82
CA PHE A 391 11.35 -3.87 10.48
C PHE A 391 12.26 -4.93 11.14
N SER A 392 13.57 -4.67 11.21
CA SER A 392 14.50 -5.51 11.98
C SER A 392 14.13 -5.60 13.47
N PHE A 393 13.77 -4.46 14.09
CA PHE A 393 13.29 -4.44 15.47
C PHE A 393 11.96 -5.17 15.67
N LEU A 394 11.02 -5.05 14.74
CA LEU A 394 9.75 -5.79 14.82
C LEU A 394 9.98 -7.29 14.75
N GLY A 395 10.89 -7.75 13.90
CA GLY A 395 11.31 -9.15 13.86
C GLY A 395 11.87 -9.66 15.19
N MET A 396 12.73 -8.86 15.81
CA MET A 396 13.27 -9.15 17.14
C MET A 396 12.18 -9.30 18.23
N MET A 397 11.05 -8.60 18.11
CA MET A 397 9.95 -8.76 19.07
C MET A 397 9.20 -10.09 18.92
N THR A 398 9.35 -10.76 17.77
CA THR A 398 8.70 -12.04 17.48
C THR A 398 9.62 -13.24 17.70
N SER A 399 10.95 -13.04 17.80
CA SER A 399 11.92 -14.10 18.06
C SER A 399 11.90 -14.54 19.53
N ALA A 400 12.27 -15.80 19.78
CA ALA A 400 12.40 -16.33 21.13
C ALA A 400 13.50 -15.58 21.89
N SER A 401 13.28 -15.33 23.19
CA SER A 401 14.24 -14.61 24.03
C SER A 401 15.55 -15.36 24.25
N GLU A 402 15.63 -16.65 23.92
CA GLU A 402 16.83 -17.48 24.11
C GLU A 402 17.98 -17.12 23.14
N ASP A 403 17.68 -16.43 22.03
CA ASP A 403 18.64 -16.11 20.97
C ASP A 403 19.31 -14.73 21.12
N PHE A 404 19.39 -14.20 22.34
CA PHE A 404 19.88 -12.85 22.59
C PHE A 404 21.27 -12.58 22.00
N PHE A 405 22.24 -13.47 22.20
CA PHE A 405 23.61 -13.26 21.71
C PHE A 405 23.73 -13.45 20.19
N SER A 406 22.92 -14.33 19.61
CA SER A 406 23.01 -14.70 18.19
C SER A 406 22.25 -13.74 17.28
N VAL A 407 21.14 -13.16 17.77
CA VAL A 407 20.21 -12.37 16.95
C VAL A 407 20.06 -10.94 17.51
N GLU A 408 19.61 -10.80 18.76
CA GLU A 408 19.25 -9.49 19.31
C GLU A 408 20.46 -8.57 19.47
N LEU A 409 21.56 -9.09 20.05
CA LEU A 409 22.77 -8.33 20.29
C LEU A 409 23.38 -7.79 18.98
N PRO A 410 23.52 -8.58 17.90
CA PRO A 410 23.88 -8.05 16.59
C PRO A 410 22.95 -6.93 16.09
N ILE A 411 21.62 -7.09 16.21
CA ILE A 411 20.66 -6.04 15.81
C ILE A 411 20.90 -4.76 16.61
N PHE A 412 21.10 -4.86 17.92
CA PHE A 412 21.42 -3.70 18.76
C PHE A 412 22.75 -3.05 18.37
N ILE A 413 23.79 -3.82 18.06
CA ILE A 413 25.07 -3.28 17.56
C ILE A 413 24.85 -2.48 16.27
N PHE A 414 24.05 -3.00 15.34
CA PHE A 414 23.69 -2.29 14.11
C PHE A 414 22.80 -1.08 14.36
N ALA A 415 21.92 -1.11 15.36
CA ALA A 415 21.10 0.03 15.74
C ALA A 415 21.94 1.16 16.39
N PHE A 416 22.90 0.83 17.26
CA PHE A 416 23.84 1.83 17.79
C PHE A 416 24.72 2.41 16.68
N THR A 417 25.17 1.57 15.74
CA THR A 417 25.90 2.02 14.54
C THR A 417 25.03 2.95 13.69
N TYR A 418 23.74 2.64 13.53
CA TYR A 418 22.79 3.46 12.78
C TYR A 418 22.63 4.84 13.42
N VAL A 419 22.44 4.92 14.73
CA VAL A 419 22.35 6.20 15.47
C VAL A 419 23.66 6.98 15.35
N TYR A 420 24.81 6.31 15.44
CA TYR A 420 26.12 6.94 15.26
C TYR A 420 26.28 7.54 13.84
N LEU A 421 25.97 6.77 12.80
CA LEU A 421 26.02 7.23 11.40
C LEU A 421 25.07 8.39 11.16
N PHE A 422 23.83 8.30 11.66
CA PHE A 422 22.86 9.38 11.57
C PHE A 422 23.38 10.66 12.25
N SER A 423 23.91 10.53 13.47
CA SER A 423 24.48 11.65 14.23
C SER A 423 25.66 12.29 13.52
N ARG A 424 26.50 11.50 12.83
CA ARG A 424 27.60 12.01 12.02
C ARG A 424 27.09 12.88 10.87
N PHE A 425 26.13 12.40 10.07
CA PHE A 425 25.57 13.18 8.96
C PHE A 425 24.78 14.41 9.45
N ASN A 426 24.16 14.33 10.63
CA ASN A 426 23.44 15.45 11.22
C ASN A 426 24.36 16.58 11.75
N LYS A 427 25.67 16.33 11.90
CA LYS A 427 26.67 17.32 12.36
C LYS A 427 27.44 17.97 11.21
N GLU A 428 27.30 17.50 9.98
CA GLU A 428 27.94 18.14 8.82
C GLU A 428 27.27 19.49 8.54
N ASP A 429 28.07 20.53 8.22
CA ASP A 429 27.58 21.92 8.08
C ASP A 429 26.51 22.10 6.99
N SER A 430 26.40 21.16 6.05
CA SER A 430 25.36 21.08 5.02
C SER A 430 24.19 20.16 5.39
N SER A 431 23.99 19.82 6.68
CA SER A 431 23.08 18.74 7.06
C SER A 431 21.65 18.96 6.56
N PHE A 432 21.21 18.06 5.69
CA PHE A 432 19.80 17.98 5.28
C PHE A 432 18.90 17.42 6.40
N LEU A 433 19.49 16.89 7.48
CA LEU A 433 18.76 16.20 8.55
C LEU A 433 18.24 17.15 9.65
N ASN A 434 18.90 18.28 9.92
CA ASN A 434 18.51 19.33 10.87
C ASN A 434 17.77 18.85 12.14
N VAL A 435 18.20 17.71 12.70
CA VAL A 435 17.60 17.12 13.91
C VAL A 435 18.29 17.71 15.13
N SER A 436 17.51 18.12 16.13
CA SER A 436 18.10 18.70 17.34
C SER A 436 18.99 17.68 18.08
N PRO A 437 20.09 18.11 18.71
CA PRO A 437 20.91 17.24 19.56
C PRO A 437 20.09 16.59 20.69
N THR A 438 19.06 17.28 21.20
CA THR A 438 18.17 16.73 22.23
C THR A 438 17.35 15.56 21.71
N THR A 439 16.81 15.66 20.50
CA THR A 439 16.07 14.56 19.84
C THR A 439 16.96 13.33 19.65
N MET A 440 18.23 13.53 19.24
CA MET A 440 19.22 12.44 19.15
C MET A 440 19.45 11.76 20.51
N LYS A 441 19.58 12.54 21.58
CA LYS A 441 19.75 12.00 22.94
C LYS A 441 18.52 11.20 23.40
N VAL A 442 17.31 11.67 23.09
CA VAL A 442 16.06 10.95 23.41
C VAL A 442 16.03 9.59 22.71
N PHE A 443 16.33 9.54 21.41
CA PHE A 443 16.33 8.28 20.66
C PHE A 443 17.40 7.31 21.19
N LEU A 444 18.61 7.80 21.46
CA LEU A 444 19.68 7.00 22.04
C LEU A 444 19.30 6.46 23.43
N THR A 445 18.69 7.29 24.29
CA THR A 445 18.19 6.86 25.59
C THR A 445 17.12 5.78 25.48
N GLY A 446 16.17 5.93 24.55
CA GLY A 446 15.16 4.91 24.28
C GLY A 446 15.79 3.59 23.83
N LEU A 447 16.77 3.65 22.92
CA LEU A 447 17.50 2.48 22.43
C LEU A 447 18.27 1.77 23.56
N VAL A 448 18.97 2.51 24.42
CA VAL A 448 19.68 1.96 25.58
C VAL A 448 18.70 1.32 26.57
N MET A 449 17.59 1.99 26.88
CA MET A 449 16.57 1.43 27.76
C MET A 449 16.02 0.13 27.20
N PHE A 450 15.71 0.09 25.91
CA PHE A 450 15.20 -1.12 25.26
C PHE A 450 16.21 -2.26 25.26
N PHE A 451 17.48 -1.97 24.99
CA PHE A 451 18.57 -2.94 25.13
C PHE A 451 18.65 -3.53 26.54
N ILE A 452 18.60 -2.69 27.58
CA ILE A 452 18.66 -3.14 28.97
C ILE A 452 17.46 -4.02 29.33
N LEU A 453 16.26 -3.69 28.85
CA LEU A 453 15.07 -4.52 29.08
C LEU A 453 15.21 -5.89 28.42
N ARG A 454 15.65 -5.95 27.16
CA ARG A 454 15.87 -7.24 26.46
C ARG A 454 16.98 -8.07 27.09
N LEU A 455 18.09 -7.43 27.46
CA LEU A 455 19.18 -8.11 28.18
C LEU A 455 18.70 -8.67 29.53
N THR A 456 17.87 -7.90 30.25
CA THR A 456 17.29 -8.38 31.52
C THR A 456 16.37 -9.55 31.28
N GLU A 457 15.53 -9.51 30.24
CA GLU A 457 14.65 -10.60 29.86
C GLU A 457 15.42 -11.89 29.58
N PHE A 458 16.54 -11.80 28.88
CA PHE A 458 17.45 -12.94 28.64
C PHE A 458 18.06 -13.50 29.94
N ILE A 459 18.54 -12.64 30.84
CA ILE A 459 19.18 -13.06 32.10
C ILE A 459 18.21 -13.84 33.02
N VAL A 460 16.93 -13.46 32.99
CA VAL A 460 15.89 -14.02 33.88
C VAL A 460 15.08 -15.14 33.23
N ILE A 461 15.53 -15.67 32.09
CA ILE A 461 14.90 -16.86 31.49
C ILE A 461 14.91 -18.00 32.51
N GLY A 462 13.74 -18.64 32.65
CA GLY A 462 13.54 -19.74 33.61
C GLY A 462 13.38 -19.30 35.07
N TRP A 463 13.42 -18.01 35.39
CA TRP A 463 13.15 -17.52 36.75
C TRP A 463 11.64 -17.51 37.02
N ASP A 464 11.29 -17.72 38.29
CA ASP A 464 9.93 -17.55 38.78
C ASP A 464 9.45 -16.10 38.59
N TYR A 465 8.12 -15.93 38.56
CA TYR A 465 7.49 -14.65 38.26
C TYR A 465 7.99 -13.50 39.14
N THR A 466 8.01 -13.66 40.46
CA THR A 466 8.35 -12.56 41.40
C THR A 466 9.82 -12.11 41.29
N PRO A 467 10.83 -13.00 41.31
CA PRO A 467 12.22 -12.62 41.01
C PRO A 467 12.39 -12.00 39.62
N ARG A 468 11.68 -12.52 38.61
CA ARG A 468 11.71 -12.01 37.24
C ARG A 468 11.22 -10.57 37.15
N THR A 469 10.05 -10.23 37.70
CA THR A 469 9.53 -8.86 37.63
C THR A 469 10.42 -7.88 38.41
N THR A 470 10.95 -8.30 39.55
CA THR A 470 11.86 -7.51 40.39
C THR A 470 13.17 -7.19 39.66
N ALA A 471 13.73 -8.14 38.91
CA ALA A 471 14.94 -7.93 38.13
C ALA A 471 14.81 -6.79 37.10
N PHE A 472 13.66 -6.67 36.42
CA PHE A 472 13.40 -5.53 35.53
C PHE A 472 13.39 -4.20 36.27
N THR A 473 12.86 -4.17 37.50
CA THR A 473 12.86 -2.95 38.33
C THR A 473 14.28 -2.57 38.75
N VAL A 474 15.08 -3.56 39.16
CA VAL A 474 16.50 -3.36 39.49
C VAL A 474 17.27 -2.85 38.28
N ALA A 475 17.03 -3.40 37.08
CA ALA A 475 17.68 -2.97 35.86
C ALA A 475 17.36 -1.51 35.49
N ILE A 476 16.09 -1.09 35.59
CA ILE A 476 15.67 0.31 35.36
C ILE A 476 16.31 1.23 36.42
N ALA A 477 16.34 0.80 37.70
CA ALA A 477 16.97 1.57 38.77
C ALA A 477 18.49 1.74 38.56
N ALA A 478 19.18 0.68 38.15
CA ALA A 478 20.61 0.72 37.82
C ALA A 478 20.88 1.66 36.63
N LEU A 479 20.06 1.59 35.59
CA LEU A 479 20.14 2.49 34.43
C LEU A 479 19.94 3.96 34.85
N SER A 480 18.94 4.22 35.69
CA SER A 480 18.68 5.54 36.29
C SER A 480 19.92 6.10 37.01
N ILE A 481 20.53 5.30 37.89
CA ILE A 481 21.73 5.71 38.63
C ILE A 481 22.87 6.02 37.66
N GLY A 482 23.07 5.20 36.62
CA GLY A 482 24.04 5.45 35.56
C GLY A 482 23.81 6.79 34.86
N TYR A 483 22.56 7.09 34.48
CA TYR A 483 22.20 8.37 33.87
C TYR A 483 22.39 9.58 34.80
N LEU A 484 22.08 9.44 36.09
CA LEU A 484 22.33 10.48 37.10
C LEU A 484 23.81 10.77 37.25
N ILE A 485 24.66 9.74 37.38
CA ILE A 485 26.12 9.89 37.50
C ILE A 485 26.68 10.53 36.23
N TYR A 486 26.26 10.05 35.05
CA TYR A 486 26.71 10.61 33.78
C TYR A 486 26.25 12.06 33.59
N GLY A 487 24.99 12.37 33.89
CA GLY A 487 24.43 13.72 33.82
C GLY A 487 25.08 14.68 34.83
N GLU A 488 25.44 14.20 36.02
CA GLU A 488 26.15 15.01 37.02
C GLU A 488 27.58 15.32 36.56
N SER A 489 28.33 14.30 36.14
CA SER A 489 29.73 14.43 35.69
C SER A 489 29.89 15.31 34.45
N ARG A 490 28.94 15.24 33.49
CA ARG A 490 28.95 16.06 32.28
C ARG A 490 28.20 17.40 32.41
N LYS A 491 27.62 17.69 33.58
CA LYS A 491 26.74 18.86 33.81
C LYS A 491 25.63 18.99 32.76
N ASP A 492 25.12 17.86 32.28
CA ASP A 492 24.10 17.81 31.23
C ASP A 492 22.72 17.61 31.85
N MET A 493 21.88 18.65 31.77
CA MET A 493 20.55 18.66 32.37
C MET A 493 19.64 17.55 31.82
N PHE A 494 19.81 17.16 30.56
CA PHE A 494 18.98 16.14 29.92
C PHE A 494 19.14 14.78 30.62
N TYR A 495 20.38 14.30 30.79
CA TYR A 495 20.64 12.99 31.38
C TYR A 495 20.29 12.94 32.88
N ARG A 496 20.39 14.08 33.58
CA ARG A 496 19.92 14.19 34.97
C ARG A 496 18.41 13.95 35.07
N TRP A 497 17.61 14.65 34.24
CA TRP A 497 16.16 14.46 34.23
C TRP A 497 15.75 13.06 33.79
N VAL A 498 16.39 12.49 32.77
CA VAL A 498 16.15 11.11 32.36
C VAL A 498 16.40 10.14 33.52
N GLY A 499 17.51 10.31 34.25
CA GLY A 499 17.80 9.51 35.44
C GLY A 499 16.71 9.63 36.52
N ILE A 500 16.27 10.85 36.84
CA ILE A 500 15.17 11.08 37.80
C ILE A 500 13.86 10.42 37.33
N ILE A 501 13.52 10.55 36.04
CA ILE A 501 12.31 9.94 35.46
C ILE A 501 12.39 8.41 35.55
N PHE A 502 13.52 7.81 35.18
CA PHE A 502 13.70 6.36 35.28
C PHE A 502 13.69 5.88 36.74
N LEU A 503 14.23 6.66 37.68
CA LEU A 503 14.13 6.37 39.11
C LEU A 503 12.66 6.35 39.56
N ALA A 504 11.89 7.37 39.18
CA ALA A 504 10.47 7.46 39.50
C ALA A 504 9.70 6.28 38.90
N LEU A 505 10.00 5.89 37.65
CA LEU A 505 9.39 4.72 37.00
C LEU A 505 9.76 3.41 37.71
N ALA A 506 11.03 3.22 38.11
CA ALA A 506 11.46 2.03 38.86
C ALA A 506 10.75 1.94 40.21
N LEU A 507 10.68 3.04 40.97
CA LEU A 507 9.98 3.08 42.24
C LEU A 507 8.48 2.82 42.05
N LEU A 508 7.85 3.46 41.07
CA LEU A 508 6.43 3.27 40.78
C LEU A 508 6.13 1.80 40.45
N LYS A 509 6.93 1.19 39.56
CA LYS A 509 6.80 -0.24 39.22
C LYS A 509 7.04 -1.14 40.43
N PHE A 510 8.04 -0.84 41.24
CA PHE A 510 8.32 -1.57 42.48
C PHE A 510 7.09 -1.60 43.40
N PHE A 511 6.50 -0.43 43.70
CA PHE A 511 5.37 -0.31 44.60
C PHE A 511 4.08 -0.92 44.04
N LEU A 512 3.79 -0.70 42.75
CA LEU A 512 2.52 -1.12 42.15
C LEU A 512 2.52 -2.58 41.70
N ALA A 513 3.63 -3.08 41.17
CA ALA A 513 3.71 -4.42 40.60
C ALA A 513 4.45 -5.39 41.53
N ASP A 514 5.68 -5.07 41.94
CA ASP A 514 6.53 -6.06 42.64
C ASP A 514 6.10 -6.27 44.09
N LEU A 515 5.69 -5.21 44.79
CA LEU A 515 5.35 -5.24 46.21
C LEU A 515 4.06 -6.02 46.51
N VAL A 516 3.15 -6.11 45.54
CA VAL A 516 1.86 -6.83 45.68
C VAL A 516 2.08 -8.34 45.88
N PHE A 517 3.15 -8.90 45.30
CA PHE A 517 3.44 -10.33 45.32
C PHE A 517 4.41 -10.76 46.44
N LEU A 518 4.95 -9.83 47.23
CA LEU A 518 5.85 -10.14 48.33
C LEU A 518 5.08 -10.43 49.63
N ASP A 519 5.63 -11.25 50.51
CA ASP A 519 5.07 -11.45 51.86
C ASP A 519 5.15 -10.16 52.70
N PHE A 520 4.20 -9.94 53.60
CA PHE A 520 4.10 -8.71 54.42
C PHE A 520 5.39 -8.41 55.18
N THR A 521 6.08 -9.44 55.66
CA THR A 521 7.36 -9.31 56.38
C THR A 521 8.48 -8.81 55.47
N ILE A 522 8.55 -9.33 54.25
CA ILE A 522 9.56 -8.97 53.24
C ILE A 522 9.34 -7.53 52.76
N ARG A 523 8.08 -7.11 52.59
CA ARG A 523 7.73 -5.71 52.25
C ARG A 523 8.27 -4.74 53.29
N ALA A 524 8.07 -5.01 54.58
CA ALA A 524 8.55 -4.16 55.66
C ALA A 524 10.08 -4.10 55.73
N MET A 525 10.75 -5.23 55.53
CA MET A 525 12.23 -5.31 55.53
C MET A 525 12.88 -4.57 54.35
N ILE A 526 12.23 -4.46 53.19
CA ILE A 526 12.78 -3.76 52.01
C ILE A 526 12.45 -2.26 52.05
N LEU A 527 11.25 -1.88 52.48
CA LEU A 527 10.80 -0.48 52.44
C LEU A 527 11.51 0.42 53.46
N ILE A 528 11.81 -0.08 54.66
CA ILE A 528 12.45 0.70 55.72
C ILE A 528 13.87 1.13 55.31
N PRO A 529 14.76 0.24 54.83
CA PRO A 529 16.10 0.64 54.36
C PRO A 529 16.07 1.54 53.13
N ILE A 530 15.17 1.29 52.16
CA ILE A 530 15.05 2.14 50.96
C ILE A 530 14.62 3.56 51.35
N GLY A 531 13.68 3.71 52.29
CA GLY A 531 13.30 5.01 52.84
C GLY A 531 14.47 5.74 53.50
N VAL A 532 15.30 5.02 54.27
CA VAL A 532 16.52 5.56 54.90
C VAL A 532 17.56 5.97 53.84
N ILE A 533 17.81 5.13 52.83
CA ILE A 533 18.74 5.42 51.73
C ILE A 533 18.26 6.64 50.92
N GLY A 534 16.96 6.75 50.65
CA GLY A 534 16.36 7.91 49.98
C GLY A 534 16.54 9.21 50.78
N LEU A 535 16.39 9.15 52.11
CA LEU A 535 16.66 10.29 52.99
C LEU A 535 18.15 10.68 53.03
N VAL A 536 19.06 9.72 52.90
CA VAL A 536 20.50 9.98 52.83
C VAL A 536 20.90 10.57 51.46
N LEU A 537 20.37 10.03 50.36
CA LEU A 537 20.59 10.53 49.00
C LEU A 537 20.02 11.94 48.79
N SER A 538 18.84 12.23 49.34
CA SER A 538 18.28 13.59 49.30
C SER A 538 19.21 14.59 50.00
N ARG A 539 19.79 14.20 51.15
CA ARG A 539 20.74 15.04 51.89
C ARG A 539 22.07 15.27 51.15
N ILE A 540 22.50 14.34 50.31
CA ILE A 540 23.72 14.47 49.49
C ILE A 540 23.46 15.33 48.24
N LEU A 541 22.31 15.15 47.58
CA LEU A 541 21.94 15.92 46.38
C LEU A 541 21.58 17.38 46.69
N TYR A 542 21.06 17.68 47.89
CA TYR A 542 20.75 19.05 48.32
C TYR A 542 21.96 19.82 48.88
N LYS A 543 23.16 19.23 48.89
CA LYS A 543 24.38 19.91 49.34
C LYS A 543 25.20 20.39 48.14
N LYS A 544 24.72 21.45 47.49
CA LYS A 544 25.51 22.31 46.60
C LYS A 544 25.12 23.76 46.82
N GLU A 545 25.94 24.43 47.63
CA GLU A 545 26.33 25.82 47.38
C GLU A 545 27.29 25.86 46.19
#